data_AF-A0A8J8DBI5-F1
#
_entry.id   AF-A0A8J8DBI5-F1
#
_cell.length_a   1.000
_cell.length_b   1.000
_cell.length_c   1.000
_cell.angle_alpha   90.00
_cell.angle_beta   90.00
_cell.angle_gamma   90.00
#
_symmetry.space_group_name_H-M   'P 1'
#
loop_
_entity.id
_entity.type
_entity.pdbx_description
1 polymer ?
#
loop_
_entity_poly.entity_id
_entity_poly.type
_entity_poly.pdbx_seq_one_letter_code
_entity_poly.pdbx_strand_id
1 'polypeptide(L)' 'MRRLGALLVFLGLLILLREFQPAFIEPLKPYAPYIKDAFWGVTLIAFGLYMMLRKAAKKAVLVLYLLYLLLYLVV' A
#
# COMPACT_ATOMS: atom_id res chain seq x y z
N MET A 1 11.21 2.40 18.91
CA MET A 1 9.87 2.76 19.43
C MET A 1 9.07 3.67 18.50
N ARG A 2 9.58 4.85 18.07
CA ARG A 2 8.86 5.76 17.14
C ARG A 2 8.34 5.11 15.84
N ARG A 3 9.11 4.22 15.21
CA ARG A 3 8.71 3.55 13.95
C ARG A 3 7.55 2.56 14.14
N LEU A 4 7.53 1.85 15.27
CA LEU A 4 6.43 0.93 15.63
C LEU A 4 5.14 1.71 15.94
N GLY A 5 5.25 2.83 16.66
CA GLY A 5 4.11 3.72 16.90
C GLY A 5 3.53 4.28 15.60
N ALA A 6 4.38 4.74 14.68
CA ALA A 6 3.94 5.19 13.36
C ALA A 6 3.26 4.07 12.56
N LEU A 7 3.76 2.83 12.66
CA LEU A 7 3.18 1.66 12.00
C LEU A 7 1.81 1.29 12.58
N LEU A 8 1.63 1.37 13.90
CA LEU A 8 0.34 1.14 14.57
C LEU A 8 -0.69 2.23 14.23
N VAL A 9 -0.27 3.50 14.20
CA VAL A 9 -1.13 4.62 13.77
C VAL A 9 -1.54 4.45 12.31
N PHE A 10 -0.61 4.05 11.45
CA PHE A 10 -0.88 3.78 10.05
C PHE A 10 -1.86 2.60 9.86
N LEU A 11 -1.65 1.49 10.59
CA LEU A 11 -2.58 0.35 10.61
C LEU A 11 -3.97 0.72 11.16
N GLY A 12 -4.04 1.56 12.19
CA GLY A 12 -5.31 2.06 12.72
C GLY A 12 -6.06 2.92 11.71
N LEU A 13 -5.34 3.80 11.00
CA LEU A 13 -5.88 4.61 9.90
C LEU A 13 -6.40 3.72 8.76
N LEU A 14 -5.67 2.67 8.40
CA LEU A 14 -6.08 1.70 7.38
C LEU A 14 -7.39 0.99 7.72
N ILE A 15 -7.53 0.54 8.98
CA ILE A 15 -8.74 -0.13 9.46
C ILE A 15 -9.92 0.85 9.47
N LEU A 16 -9.71 2.08 9.94
CA LEU A 16 -10.73 3.13 9.91
C LEU A 16 -11.17 3.48 8.49
N LEU A 17 -10.23 3.53 7.53
CA LEU A 17 -10.55 3.81 6.12
C LEU A 17 -11.43 2.71 5.51
N ARG A 18 -11.22 1.45 5.90
CA ARG A 18 -12.04 0.32 5.47
C ARG A 18 -13.47 0.38 6.04
N GLU A 19 -13.65 0.93 7.23
CA GLU A 19 -14.96 1.10 7.88
C GLU A 19 -15.71 2.36 7.39
N PHE A 20 -14.99 3.43 7.02
CA PHE A 20 -15.58 4.71 6.55
C PHE A 20 -16.06 4.65 5.08
N GLN A 21 -17.08 3.83 4.81
CA GLN A 21 -18.00 3.89 3.68
C GLN A 21 -17.52 3.73 2.21
N PRO A 22 -18.38 3.22 1.31
CA PRO A 22 -18.00 2.50 0.09
C PRO A 22 -17.93 3.33 -1.19
N ALA A 23 -18.35 4.61 -1.16
CA ALA A 23 -18.52 5.41 -2.38
C ALA A 23 -17.20 5.68 -3.13
N PHE A 24 -16.09 5.77 -2.40
CA PHE A 24 -14.76 5.90 -3.02
C PHE A 24 -14.20 4.57 -3.53
N ILE A 25 -14.68 3.44 -3.00
CA ILE A 25 -14.17 2.09 -3.31
C ILE A 25 -15.03 1.43 -4.40
N GLU A 26 -16.28 1.84 -4.58
CA GLU A 26 -17.18 1.36 -5.64
C GLU A 26 -16.57 1.35 -7.05
N PRO A 27 -15.84 2.40 -7.50
CA PRO A 27 -15.18 2.39 -8.80
C PRO A 27 -13.99 1.41 -8.86
N LEU A 28 -13.39 1.09 -7.71
CA LEU A 28 -12.22 0.21 -7.57
C LEU A 28 -12.59 -1.26 -7.31
N LYS A 29 -13.83 -1.52 -6.87
CA LYS A 29 -14.38 -2.87 -6.64
C LYS A 29 -14.17 -3.85 -7.80
N PRO A 30 -14.37 -3.46 -9.07
CA PRO A 30 -14.12 -4.36 -10.22
C PRO A 30 -12.64 -4.72 -10.37
N TYR A 31 -11.74 -3.86 -9.91
CA TYR A 31 -10.29 -4.02 -10.00
C TYR A 31 -9.71 -4.76 -8.79
N ALA A 32 -10.51 -5.00 -7.74
CA ALA A 32 -10.14 -5.72 -6.54
C ALA A 32 -9.40 -7.05 -6.77
N PRO A 33 -9.91 -7.99 -7.59
CA PRO A 33 -9.22 -9.24 -7.82
C PRO A 33 -7.86 -9.03 -8.47
N TYR A 34 -7.76 -8.14 -9.46
CA TYR A 34 -6.51 -7.84 -10.15
C TYR A 34 -5.45 -7.21 -9.24
N ILE A 35 -5.85 -6.35 -8.32
CA ILE A 35 -4.95 -5.75 -7.32
C ILE A 35 -4.44 -6.83 -6.34
N LYS A 36 -5.30 -7.79 -5.96
CA LYS A 36 -4.92 -8.88 -5.07
C LYS A 36 -3.98 -9.87 -5.76
N ASP A 37 -4.28 -10.24 -6.99
CA ASP A 37 -3.47 -11.17 -7.77
C ASP A 37 -2.11 -10.58 -8.15
N ALA A 38 -2.05 -9.28 -8.42
CA ALA A 38 -0.80 -8.57 -8.72
C ALA A 38 0.10 -8.34 -7.49
N PHE A 39 -0.37 -8.65 -6.27
CA PHE A 39 0.34 -8.35 -5.01
C PHE A 39 1.80 -8.81 -5.03
N TRP A 40 2.04 -10.07 -5.39
CA TRP A 40 3.40 -10.62 -5.42
C TRP A 40 4.26 -9.98 -6.51
N GLY A 41 3.69 -9.71 -7.69
CA GLY A 41 4.40 -9.04 -8.79
C GLY A 41 4.84 -7.62 -8.42
N VAL A 42 3.93 -6.82 -7.86
CA VAL A 42 4.21 -5.46 -7.42
C VAL A 42 5.21 -5.45 -6.26
N THR A 43 5.11 -6.41 -5.33
CA THR A 43 6.06 -6.56 -4.23
C THR A 43 7.47 -6.84 -4.73
N LEU A 44 7.62 -7.77 -5.68
CA LEU A 44 8.93 -8.11 -6.25
C LEU A 44 9.53 -6.94 -7.04
N ILE A 45 8.72 -6.22 -7.82
CA ILE A 45 9.17 -5.03 -8.55
C ILE A 45 9.61 -3.93 -7.58
N ALA A 46 8.80 -3.63 -6.56
CA ALA A 46 9.12 -2.64 -5.56
C ALA A 46 10.39 -3.02 -4.79
N PHE A 47 10.56 -4.29 -4.45
CA PHE A 47 11.75 -4.80 -3.78
C PHE A 47 13.00 -4.69 -4.67
N GLY A 48 12.90 -5.11 -5.93
CA GLY A 48 13.99 -4.97 -6.91
C GLY A 48 14.42 -3.53 -7.10
N LEU A 49 13.46 -2.61 -7.30
CA LEU A 49 13.73 -1.17 -7.42
C LEU A 49 14.34 -0.61 -6.13
N TYR A 50 13.85 -1.03 -4.96
CA TYR A 50 14.39 -0.61 -3.67
C TYR A 50 15.86 -1.04 -3.49
N MET A 51 16.24 -2.21 -4.01
CA MET A 51 17.62 -2.67 -3.98
C MET A 51 18.52 -1.88 -4.95
N MET A 52 18.04 -1.57 -6.15
CA MET A 52 18.84 -0.94 -7.20
C MET A 52 19.00 0.59 -7.05
N LEU A 53 18.04 1.28 -6.42
CA LEU A 53 18.01 2.76 -6.40
C LEU A 53 18.87 3.41 -5.31
N ARG A 54 19.30 4.66 -5.54
CA ARG A 54 19.98 5.49 -4.53
C ARG A 54 19.00 6.00 -3.46
N LYS A 55 19.53 6.41 -2.30
CA LYS A 55 18.75 6.77 -1.08
C LYS A 55 17.52 7.68 -1.32
N ALA A 56 17.61 8.64 -2.24
CA ALA A 56 16.50 9.55 -2.55
C ALA A 56 15.33 8.83 -3.25
N ALA A 57 15.62 7.99 -4.25
CA ALA A 57 14.60 7.27 -5.01
C ALA A 57 14.03 6.05 -4.25
N LYS A 58 14.77 5.50 -3.26
CA LYS A 58 14.24 4.46 -2.36
C LYS A 58 13.02 4.93 -1.57
N LYS A 59 12.98 6.21 -1.15
CA LYS A 59 11.81 6.77 -0.48
C LYS A 59 10.60 6.81 -1.40
N ALA A 60 10.78 7.20 -2.66
CA ALA A 60 9.69 7.23 -3.64
C ALA A 60 9.09 5.82 -3.85
N VAL A 61 9.94 4.81 -4.01
CA VAL A 61 9.48 3.41 -4.13
C VAL A 61 8.74 2.95 -2.88
N LEU A 62 9.26 3.25 -1.69
CA LEU A 62 8.57 2.93 -0.43
C LEU A 62 7.21 3.61 -0.33
N VAL A 63 7.11 4.89 -0.70
CA VAL A 63 5.86 5.65 -0.67
C VAL A 63 4.86 5.06 -1.66
N LEU A 64 5.28 4.77 -2.90
CA LEU A 64 4.43 4.13 -3.92
C LEU A 64 3.96 2.74 -3.47
N TYR A 65 4.85 1.96 -2.86
CA TYR A 65 4.51 0.64 -2.32
C TYR A 65 3.55 0.73 -1.12
N LEU A 66 3.71 1.74 -0.25
CA LEU A 66 2.78 2.02 0.84
C LEU A 66 1.38 2.41 0.33
N LEU A 67 1.30 3.22 -0.73
CA LEU A 67 0.04 3.55 -1.40
C LEU A 67 -0.61 2.32 -2.04
N TYR A 68 0.20 1.43 -2.63
CA TYR A 68 -0.30 0.15 -3.14
C TYR A 68 -0.83 -0.76 -2.02
N LEU A 69 -0.13 -0.83 -0.89
CA LEU A 69 -0.58 -1.58 0.30
C LEU A 69 -1.89 -1.01 0.85
N LEU A 70 -2.04 0.32 0.86
CA LEU A 70 -3.30 0.99 1.18
C LEU A 70 -4.43 0.51 0.25
N LEU A 71 -4.21 0.53 -1.06
CA LEU A 71 -5.18 0.02 -2.04
C LEU A 71 -5.51 -1.46 -1.81
N TYR A 72 -4.50 -2.30 -1.57
CA TYR A 72 -4.67 -3.73 -1.32
C TYR A 72 -5.49 -4.03 -0.04
N LEU A 73 -5.38 -3.19 1.00
CA LEU A 73 -6.11 -3.35 2.25
C LEU A 73 -7.55 -2.83 2.20
N VAL A 74 -7.77 -1.79 1.41
CA VAL A 74 -9.07 -1.12 1.28
C VAL A 74 -9.98 -1.83 0.27
N VAL A 75 -9.40 -2.43 -0.77
CA VAL A 75 -10.11 -3.10 -1.87
C VAL A 75 -10.17 -4.62 -1.66
#